data_AF-A0A1B6KD03-F1
#
_entry.id   AF-A0A1B6KD03-F1
#
_cell.length_a   1.000
_cell.length_b   1.000
_cell.length_c   1.000
_cell.angle_alpha   90.00
_cell.angle_beta   90.00
_cell.angle_gamma   90.00
#
_symmetry.space_group_name_H-M   'P 1'
#
loop_
_entity.id
_entity.type
_entity.pdbx_description
1 polymer ?
#
loop_
_entity_poly.entity_id
_entity_poly.type
_entity_poly.pdbx_seq_one_letter_code
_entity_poly.pdbx_strand_id
1 'polypeptide(L)'
;ELFIQIFGTPAHHPKSQPFFDRVVTFSVLDNRIWFRNFQILTEDGALAEIGPRFVLNPIKIFEESFGGKTLWENPKFVTPGKYRQQLKVAASNKYVDRKQQKAAFIASRPKESYATKQNDDIFEGNPLEKAKEISEKVKVLKELNQHSPIKKKFLKKGAKKNFKVKAQS
;
A
#
# COMPACT_ATOMS: atom_id res chain seq x y z
N GLU A 1 -37.96 -13.68 -7.87
CA GLU A 1 -38.53 -14.36 -9.05
C GLU A 1 -37.56 -15.16 -9.90
N LEU A 2 -36.58 -14.58 -10.60
CA LEU A 2 -35.79 -15.32 -11.62
C LEU A 2 -35.20 -16.68 -11.14
N PHE A 3 -34.62 -16.73 -9.94
CA PHE A 3 -34.06 -17.99 -9.42
C PHE A 3 -35.11 -19.08 -9.18
N ILE A 4 -36.33 -18.71 -8.79
CA ILE A 4 -37.44 -19.65 -8.58
C ILE A 4 -37.84 -20.26 -9.92
N GLN A 5 -37.87 -19.45 -10.98
CA GLN A 5 -38.21 -19.91 -12.32
C GLN A 5 -37.14 -20.83 -12.93
N ILE A 6 -35.85 -20.58 -12.64
CA ILE A 6 -34.73 -21.38 -13.18
C ILE A 6 -34.54 -22.70 -12.42
N PHE A 7 -34.56 -22.66 -11.10
CA PHE A 7 -34.21 -23.81 -10.25
C PHE A 7 -35.42 -24.52 -9.65
N GLY A 8 -36.61 -23.91 -9.69
CA GLY A 8 -37.83 -24.53 -9.22
C GLY A 8 -38.37 -25.56 -10.20
N THR A 9 -38.93 -26.64 -9.67
CA THR A 9 -39.68 -27.62 -10.46
C THR A 9 -41.13 -27.12 -10.59
N PRO A 10 -41.66 -26.95 -11.81
CA PRO A 10 -43.06 -26.60 -12.01
C PRO A 10 -44.01 -27.64 -11.40
N ALA A 11 -45.18 -27.19 -10.96
CA ALA A 11 -46.21 -28.09 -10.46
C ALA A 11 -46.62 -29.10 -11.55
N HIS A 12 -46.75 -30.37 -11.17
CA HIS A 12 -47.15 -31.47 -12.04
C HIS A 12 -46.24 -31.72 -13.25
N HIS A 13 -44.94 -31.44 -13.13
CA HIS A 13 -43.99 -31.82 -14.16
C HIS A 13 -43.98 -33.36 -14.32
N PRO A 14 -44.04 -33.92 -15.55
CA PRO A 14 -44.22 -35.37 -15.76
C PRO A 14 -43.09 -36.24 -15.20
N LYS A 15 -41.93 -35.65 -14.94
CA LYS A 15 -40.77 -36.30 -14.33
C LYS A 15 -40.54 -35.91 -12.86
N SER A 16 -41.41 -35.10 -12.25
CA SER A 16 -41.27 -34.76 -10.84
C SER A 16 -41.64 -35.94 -9.97
N GLN A 17 -40.83 -36.18 -8.94
CA GLN A 17 -41.14 -37.15 -7.90
C GLN A 17 -41.97 -36.48 -6.78
N PRO A 18 -42.83 -37.22 -6.07
CA PRO A 18 -43.75 -36.66 -5.07
C PRO A 18 -43.09 -36.33 -3.72
N PHE A 19 -41.76 -36.38 -3.62
CA PHE A 19 -41.01 -36.15 -2.38
C PHE A 19 -39.92 -35.08 -2.54
N PHE A 20 -39.53 -34.48 -1.42
CA PHE A 20 -38.45 -33.51 -1.36
C PHE A 20 -37.15 -34.22 -0.94
N ASP A 21 -36.24 -34.44 -1.89
CA ASP A 21 -34.93 -35.04 -1.63
C ASP A 21 -33.86 -33.97 -1.34
N ARG A 22 -34.02 -32.76 -1.90
CA ARG A 22 -32.95 -31.75 -1.95
C ARG A 22 -33.43 -30.36 -1.62
N VAL A 23 -32.54 -29.60 -0.99
CA VAL A 23 -32.72 -28.18 -0.67
C VAL A 23 -31.57 -27.38 -1.26
N VAL A 24 -31.92 -26.37 -2.05
CA VAL A 24 -30.96 -25.41 -2.58
C VAL A 24 -31.07 -24.12 -1.80
N THR A 25 -29.94 -23.62 -1.31
CA THR A 25 -29.86 -22.40 -0.51
C THR A 25 -29.06 -21.33 -1.23
N PHE A 26 -29.65 -20.14 -1.33
CA PHE A 26 -29.00 -18.92 -1.80
C PHE A 26 -28.76 -17.99 -0.62
N SER A 27 -27.52 -17.64 -0.33
CA SER A 27 -27.19 -16.65 0.69
C SER A 27 -26.41 -15.47 0.10
N VAL A 28 -26.76 -14.25 0.53
CA VAL A 28 -26.07 -13.05 0.09
C VAL A 28 -25.04 -12.65 1.15
N LEU A 29 -23.76 -12.68 0.77
CA LEU A 29 -22.64 -12.27 1.61
C LEU A 29 -21.62 -11.53 0.74
N ASP A 30 -21.10 -10.40 1.22
CA ASP A 30 -20.11 -9.57 0.52
C ASP A 30 -20.53 -9.14 -0.89
N ASN A 31 -21.82 -8.81 -1.07
CA ASN A 31 -22.43 -8.51 -2.38
C ASN A 31 -22.28 -9.64 -3.42
N ARG A 32 -22.07 -10.87 -2.96
CA ARG A 32 -22.05 -12.08 -3.79
C ARG A 32 -23.13 -13.04 -3.33
N ILE A 33 -23.60 -13.86 -4.25
CA ILE A 33 -24.64 -14.84 -3.99
C ILE A 33 -23.98 -16.21 -3.90
N TRP A 34 -24.05 -16.84 -2.75
CA TRP A 34 -23.52 -18.17 -2.50
C TRP A 34 -24.59 -19.19 -2.78
N PHE A 35 -24.24 -20.19 -3.57
CA PHE A 35 -25.08 -21.34 -3.88
C PHE A 35 -24.59 -22.56 -3.11
N ARG A 36 -25.53 -23.23 -2.43
CA ARG A 36 -25.32 -24.52 -1.78
C ARG A 36 -26.46 -25.47 -2.08
N ASN A 37 -26.14 -26.76 -2.21
CA ASN A 37 -27.10 -27.83 -2.44
C ASN A 37 -26.94 -28.91 -1.37
N PHE A 38 -28.04 -29.23 -0.70
CA PHE A 38 -28.12 -30.18 0.41
C PHE A 38 -29.08 -31.32 0.07
N GLN A 39 -28.75 -32.53 0.51
CA GLN A 39 -29.70 -33.64 0.62
C GLN A 39 -30.38 -33.61 1.98
N ILE A 40 -31.64 -34.00 2.01
CA ILE A 40 -32.32 -34.36 3.25
C ILE A 40 -32.00 -35.83 3.56
N LEU A 41 -31.34 -36.09 4.69
CA LEU A 41 -30.92 -37.44 5.07
C LEU A 41 -31.98 -38.18 5.89
N THR A 42 -32.56 -37.48 6.88
CA THR A 42 -33.47 -38.06 7.87
C THR A 42 -34.72 -37.20 7.97
N GLU A 43 -35.84 -37.79 8.36
CA GLU A 43 -37.11 -37.08 8.59
C GLU A 43 -37.00 -35.99 9.67
N ASP A 44 -35.99 -36.08 10.56
CA ASP A 44 -35.65 -35.05 11.56
C ASP A 44 -35.07 -33.76 10.95
N GLY A 45 -34.88 -33.69 9.63
CA GLY A 45 -34.36 -32.51 8.94
C GLY A 45 -32.84 -32.39 8.92
N ALA A 46 -32.10 -33.48 9.17
CA ALA A 46 -30.66 -33.50 9.01
C ALA A 46 -30.27 -33.31 7.53
N LEU A 47 -29.37 -32.37 7.26
CA LEU A 47 -28.94 -32.00 5.91
C LEU A 47 -27.46 -32.37 5.68
N ALA A 48 -27.17 -32.98 4.53
CA ALA A 48 -25.79 -33.22 4.08
C ALA A 48 -25.50 -32.46 2.80
N GLU A 49 -24.33 -31.82 2.71
CA GLU A 49 -23.87 -31.16 1.48
C GLU A 49 -23.52 -32.21 0.41
N ILE A 50 -24.27 -32.24 -0.69
CA ILE A 50 -23.89 -33.02 -1.90
C ILE A 50 -23.06 -32.17 -2.86
N GLY A 51 -23.41 -30.89 -2.99
CA GLY A 51 -22.92 -30.01 -4.06
C GLY A 51 -23.82 -30.01 -5.31
N PRO A 52 -23.50 -29.26 -6.37
CA PRO A 52 -22.34 -28.37 -6.54
C PRO A 52 -22.38 -27.14 -5.62
N ARG A 53 -21.22 -26.52 -5.42
CA ARG A 53 -21.04 -25.29 -4.64
C ARG A 53 -20.37 -24.23 -5.49
N PHE A 54 -20.97 -23.05 -5.59
CA PHE A 54 -20.39 -21.94 -6.32
C PHE A 54 -20.86 -20.59 -5.78
N VAL A 55 -20.21 -19.53 -6.26
CA VAL A 55 -20.53 -18.15 -5.89
C VAL A 55 -20.81 -17.39 -7.17
N LEU A 56 -21.98 -16.78 -7.25
CA LEU A 56 -22.37 -15.89 -8.34
C LEU A 56 -22.05 -14.45 -7.95
N ASN A 57 -21.41 -13.73 -8.87
CA ASN A 57 -21.19 -12.30 -8.77
C ASN A 57 -21.88 -11.63 -9.97
N PRO A 58 -23.05 -11.00 -9.78
CA PRO A 58 -23.78 -10.35 -10.87
C PRO A 58 -22.91 -9.30 -11.55
N ILE A 59 -22.89 -9.31 -12.89
CA ILE A 59 -22.04 -8.42 -13.69
C ILE A 59 -22.87 -7.25 -14.22
N LYS A 60 -23.85 -7.54 -15.07
CA LYS A 60 -24.76 -6.59 -15.70
C LYS A 60 -26.14 -7.21 -15.84
N ILE A 61 -27.17 -6.36 -15.85
CA ILE A 61 -28.54 -6.72 -16.18
C ILE A 61 -28.92 -5.94 -17.43
N PHE A 62 -29.40 -6.67 -18.44
CA PHE A 62 -29.86 -6.12 -19.69
C PHE A 62 -31.40 -6.08 -19.73
N GLU A 63 -31.93 -5.20 -20.56
CA GLU A 63 -33.37 -5.03 -20.75
C GLU A 63 -34.01 -6.20 -21.51
N GLU A 64 -33.30 -6.78 -22.49
CA GLU A 64 -33.81 -7.84 -23.35
C GLU A 64 -33.06 -9.16 -23.15
N SER A 65 -33.50 -10.20 -23.86
CA SER A 65 -32.84 -11.49 -23.86
C SER A 65 -31.50 -11.40 -24.59
N PHE A 66 -30.40 -11.60 -23.86
CA PHE A 66 -29.03 -11.58 -24.39
C PHE A 66 -28.59 -10.28 -25.09
N GLY A 67 -29.32 -9.18 -24.91
CA GLY A 67 -29.04 -7.91 -25.60
C GLY A 67 -29.81 -6.71 -25.03
N GLY A 68 -29.76 -5.60 -25.74
CA GLY A 68 -30.44 -4.37 -25.34
C GLY A 68 -29.63 -3.48 -24.40
N LYS A 69 -30.30 -2.45 -23.87
CA LYS A 69 -29.67 -1.45 -23.00
C LYS A 69 -29.27 -2.07 -21.66
N THR A 70 -28.13 -1.65 -21.12
CA THR A 70 -27.73 -2.02 -19.76
C THR A 70 -28.59 -1.25 -18.76
N LEU A 71 -29.42 -1.96 -18.00
CA LEU A 71 -30.25 -1.39 -16.94
C LEU A 71 -29.46 -1.19 -15.65
N TRP A 72 -28.56 -2.13 -15.36
CA TRP A 72 -27.75 -2.10 -14.16
C TRP A 72 -26.37 -2.74 -14.41
N GLU A 73 -25.35 -2.16 -13.79
CA GLU A 73 -23.98 -2.67 -13.79
C GLU A 73 -23.44 -2.69 -12.37
N ASN A 74 -22.74 -3.76 -12.02
CA ASN A 74 -22.13 -3.89 -10.71
C ASN A 74 -20.85 -3.03 -10.59
N PRO A 75 -20.83 -1.97 -9.77
CA PRO A 75 -19.65 -1.11 -9.65
C PRO A 75 -18.46 -1.80 -8.96
N LYS A 76 -18.72 -2.87 -8.19
CA LYS A 76 -17.69 -3.61 -7.45
C LYS A 76 -17.09 -4.76 -8.27
N PHE A 77 -17.67 -5.10 -9.42
CA PHE A 77 -17.20 -6.21 -10.23
C PHE A 77 -15.97 -5.80 -11.06
N VAL A 78 -14.87 -6.52 -10.87
CA VAL A 78 -13.67 -6.42 -11.72
C VAL A 78 -13.48 -7.76 -12.42
N THR A 79 -13.33 -7.73 -13.74
CA THR A 79 -13.07 -8.96 -14.50
C THR A 79 -11.72 -9.54 -14.11
N PRO A 80 -11.57 -10.88 -14.04
CA PRO A 80 -10.28 -11.51 -13.73
C PRO A 80 -9.18 -11.11 -14.72
N GLY A 81 -9.54 -10.88 -15.99
CA GLY A 81 -8.62 -10.36 -17.01
C GLY A 81 -8.09 -8.97 -16.65
N LYS A 82 -8.98 -8.04 -16.30
CA LYS A 82 -8.61 -6.68 -15.89
C LYS A 82 -7.79 -6.68 -14.59
N TYR A 83 -8.16 -7.51 -13.62
CA TYR A 83 -7.38 -7.66 -12.39
C TYR A 83 -5.94 -8.14 -12.66
N ARG A 84 -5.78 -9.19 -13.49
CA ARG A 84 -4.44 -9.66 -13.89
C ARG A 84 -3.67 -8.61 -14.69
N GLN A 85 -4.35 -7.85 -15.54
CA GLN A 85 -3.74 -6.75 -16.28
C GLN A 85 -3.25 -5.65 -15.33
N GLN A 86 -4.05 -5.27 -14.32
CA GLN A 86 -3.65 -4.29 -13.31
C GLN A 86 -2.39 -4.72 -12.56
N LEU A 87 -2.30 -6.00 -12.16
CA LEU A 87 -1.10 -6.55 -11.52
C LEU A 87 0.13 -6.48 -12.45
N LYS A 88 -0.06 -6.80 -13.74
CA LYS A 88 1.02 -6.69 -14.74
C LYS A 88 1.47 -5.25 -14.95
N VAL A 89 0.54 -4.30 -15.07
CA VAL A 89 0.83 -2.88 -15.24
C VAL A 89 1.56 -2.33 -14.01
N ALA A 90 1.09 -2.64 -12.81
CA ALA A 90 1.77 -2.25 -11.57
C ALA A 90 3.21 -2.81 -11.49
N ALA A 91 3.42 -4.04 -11.97
CA ALA A 91 4.74 -4.64 -12.04
C ALA A 91 5.62 -4.11 -13.19
N SER A 92 5.03 -3.47 -14.21
CA SER A 92 5.75 -3.04 -15.42
C SER A 92 6.60 -1.79 -15.20
N ASN A 93 6.22 -0.92 -14.27
CA ASN A 93 6.90 0.38 -14.07
C ASN A 93 8.31 0.25 -13.47
N LYS A 94 8.72 -0.94 -13.02
CA LYS A 94 10.03 -1.19 -12.39
C LYS A 94 11.23 -0.61 -13.16
N TYR A 95 11.22 -0.71 -14.50
CA TYR A 95 12.31 -0.16 -15.31
C TYR A 95 12.30 1.37 -15.35
N VAL A 96 11.12 1.96 -15.55
CA VAL A 96 10.92 3.41 -15.58
C VAL A 96 11.25 4.00 -14.21
N ASP A 97 10.77 3.39 -13.13
CA ASP A 97 11.05 3.78 -11.75
C ASP A 97 12.56 3.77 -11.48
N ARG A 98 13.28 2.74 -11.95
CA ARG A 98 14.75 2.67 -11.81
C ARG A 98 15.44 3.82 -12.54
N LYS A 99 14.97 4.18 -13.74
CA LYS A 99 15.52 5.30 -14.51
C LYS A 99 15.21 6.64 -13.86
N GLN A 100 13.99 6.83 -13.38
CA GLN A 100 13.57 8.02 -12.65
C GLN A 100 14.33 8.18 -11.34
N GLN A 101 14.52 7.10 -10.58
CA GLN A 101 15.35 7.12 -9.36
C GLN A 101 16.79 7.52 -9.66
N LYS A 102 17.38 7.00 -10.75
CA LYS A 102 18.73 7.41 -11.17
C LYS A 102 18.78 8.89 -11.54
N ALA A 103 17.79 9.38 -12.29
CA ALA A 103 17.70 10.80 -12.65
C ALA A 103 17.49 11.69 -11.42
N ALA A 104 16.60 11.31 -10.51
CA ALA A 104 16.34 12.00 -9.25
C ALA A 104 17.57 12.04 -8.36
N PHE A 105 18.30 10.93 -8.23
CA PHE A 105 19.57 10.89 -7.50
C PHE A 105 20.61 11.85 -8.08
N ILE A 106 20.74 11.89 -9.41
CA ILE A 106 21.66 12.83 -10.07
C ILE A 106 21.23 14.27 -9.83
N ALA A 107 19.93 14.57 -9.92
CA ALA A 107 19.40 15.91 -9.68
C ALA A 107 19.53 16.34 -8.21
N SER A 108 19.36 15.41 -7.26
CA SER A 108 19.47 15.67 -5.83
C SER A 108 20.91 15.63 -5.31
N ARG A 109 21.90 15.29 -6.14
CA ARG A 109 23.30 15.30 -5.71
C ARG A 109 23.70 16.73 -5.36
N PRO A 110 24.13 16.99 -4.11
CA PRO A 110 24.66 18.29 -3.77
C PRO A 110 25.94 18.53 -4.58
N LYS A 111 26.11 19.76 -5.09
CA LYS A 111 27.29 20.14 -5.88
C LYS A 111 28.57 20.07 -5.05
N GLU A 112 28.45 20.35 -3.76
CA GLU A 112 29.51 20.22 -2.78
C GLU A 112 29.18 19.06 -1.86
N SER A 113 30.10 18.11 -1.72
CA SER A 113 29.93 16.90 -0.91
C SER A 113 29.98 17.20 0.58
N TYR A 114 30.91 18.06 0.97
CA TYR A 114 31.10 18.56 2.33
C TYR A 114 31.44 20.04 2.25
N ALA A 115 31.01 20.84 3.22
CA ALA A 115 31.67 22.12 3.46
C ALA A 115 33.13 21.80 3.81
N THR A 116 34.07 22.24 2.96
CA THR A 116 35.50 22.20 3.26
C THR A 116 35.68 22.72 4.68
N LYS A 117 36.35 21.94 5.54
CA LYS A 117 36.66 22.42 6.88
C LYS A 117 37.58 23.62 6.69
N GLN A 118 37.47 24.62 7.56
CA GLN A 118 38.26 25.87 7.50
C GLN A 118 39.80 25.67 7.43
N ASN A 119 40.29 24.45 7.61
CA ASN A 119 41.70 24.10 7.73
C ASN A 119 42.14 23.02 6.71
N ASP A 120 41.35 22.73 5.67
CA ASP A 120 41.73 21.71 4.68
C ASP A 120 43.03 22.11 3.92
N ASP A 121 43.34 23.41 3.84
CA ASP A 121 44.58 23.97 3.28
C ASP A 121 45.85 23.69 4.12
N ILE A 122 45.75 23.10 5.32
CA ILE A 122 46.92 22.80 6.17
C ILE A 122 47.86 21.79 5.49
N PHE A 123 47.32 20.93 4.63
CA PHE A 123 48.06 19.85 3.97
C PHE A 123 48.50 20.19 2.53
N GLU A 124 48.19 21.38 2.04
CA GLU A 124 48.66 21.86 0.74
C GLU A 124 49.99 22.63 0.89
N GLY A 125 51.06 22.17 0.22
CA GLY A 125 52.39 22.78 0.22
C GLY A 125 53.47 22.01 1.01
N ASN A 126 54.61 22.68 1.30
CA ASN A 126 55.72 22.09 2.06
C ASN A 126 55.40 22.06 3.58
N PRO A 127 55.37 20.89 4.24
CA PRO A 127 54.95 20.76 5.64
C PRO A 127 55.79 21.58 6.63
N LEU A 128 57.07 21.79 6.34
CA LEU A 128 58.01 22.46 7.26
C LEU A 128 57.76 23.97 7.39
N GLU A 129 57.36 24.60 6.29
CA GLU A 129 57.09 26.04 6.23
C GLU A 129 55.74 26.35 6.88
N LYS A 130 54.70 25.58 6.53
CA LYS A 130 53.37 25.67 7.15
C LYS A 130 53.41 25.46 8.66
N ALA A 131 54.23 24.52 9.15
CA ALA A 131 54.38 24.30 10.59
C ALA A 131 54.98 25.51 11.32
N LYS A 132 55.91 26.23 10.70
CA LYS A 132 56.49 27.47 11.24
C LYS A 132 55.44 28.58 11.30
N GLU A 133 54.69 28.78 10.22
CA GLU A 133 53.63 29.78 10.15
C GLU A 133 52.52 29.54 11.20
N ILE A 134 52.13 28.28 11.41
CA ILE A 134 51.13 27.91 12.42
C ILE A 134 51.67 28.22 13.83
N SER A 135 52.93 27.89 14.11
CA SER A 135 53.58 28.18 15.39
C SER A 135 53.62 29.69 15.68
N GLU A 136 53.94 30.51 14.68
CA GLU A 136 53.95 31.97 14.79
C GLU A 136 52.55 32.53 15.03
N LYS A 137 51.55 32.09 14.26
CA LYS A 137 50.14 32.50 14.48
C LYS A 137 49.64 32.12 15.88
N VAL A 138 50.02 30.96 16.40
CA VAL A 138 49.66 30.53 17.77
C VAL A 138 50.32 31.41 18.83
N LYS A 139 51.57 31.82 18.65
CA LYS A 139 52.24 32.77 19.57
C LYS A 139 51.50 34.11 19.62
N VAL A 140 51.20 34.68 18.45
CA VAL A 140 50.48 35.97 18.33
C VAL A 140 49.09 35.91 18.97
N LEU A 141 48.33 34.84 18.76
CA LEU A 141 47.01 34.67 19.40
C LEU A 141 47.10 34.50 20.93
N LYS A 142 48.18 33.89 21.42
CA LYS A 142 48.43 33.73 22.86
C LYS A 142 48.76 35.06 23.52
N GLU A 143 49.49 35.92 22.82
CA GLU A 143 49.78 37.31 23.24
C GLU A 143 48.51 38.17 23.24
N LEU A 144 47.66 38.08 22.20
CA LEU A 144 46.38 38.81 22.13
C LEU A 144 45.38 38.39 23.23
N ASN A 145 45.32 37.09 23.57
CA ASN A 145 44.44 36.58 24.63
C ASN A 145 44.94 36.89 26.05
N GLN A 146 46.23 37.20 26.25
CA GLN A 146 46.74 37.66 27.55
C GLN A 146 46.29 39.09 27.89
N HIS A 147 45.73 39.84 26.95
CA HIS A 147 45.34 41.25 27.13
C HIS A 147 43.82 41.51 27.20
N SER A 148 42.95 40.49 27.15
CA SER A 148 41.50 40.67 27.36
C SER A 148 40.95 39.86 28.55
N PRO A 149 40.36 40.49 29.59
CA PRO A 149 39.78 39.77 30.71
C PRO A 149 38.43 39.16 30.34
N ILE A 150 38.33 37.82 30.37
CA ILE A 150 37.10 37.07 30.12
C ILE A 150 36.12 37.25 31.30
N LYS A 151 35.08 38.08 31.14
CA LYS A 151 33.89 38.04 32.03
C LYS A 151 33.05 36.80 31.69
N LYS A 152 33.14 35.74 32.49
CA LYS A 152 32.21 34.61 32.43
C LYS A 152 30.83 35.03 32.94
N LYS A 153 29.90 35.39 32.04
CA LYS A 153 28.47 35.36 32.36
C LYS A 153 27.99 33.91 32.32
N PHE A 154 27.58 33.37 33.46
CA PHE A 154 26.84 32.11 33.51
C PHE A 154 25.51 32.28 32.78
N LEU A 155 25.36 31.66 31.60
CA LEU A 155 24.05 31.45 31.01
C LEU A 155 23.32 30.36 31.80
N LYS A 156 22.21 30.71 32.45
CA LYS A 156 21.26 29.75 33.02
C LYS A 156 20.73 28.87 31.88
N LYS A 157 20.92 27.55 31.96
CA LYS A 157 20.28 26.57 31.08
C LYS A 157 18.76 26.66 31.27
N GLY A 158 18.07 27.24 30.29
CA GLY A 158 16.62 27.15 30.16
C GLY A 158 16.19 25.71 29.91
N ALA A 159 15.07 25.33 30.52
CA ALA A 159 14.52 23.98 30.54
C ALA A 159 14.24 23.40 29.14
N LYS A 160 14.46 22.09 29.01
CA LYS A 160 14.12 21.28 27.83
C LYS A 160 12.61 21.36 27.55
N LYS A 161 12.21 21.85 26.37
CA LYS A 161 10.87 21.59 25.82
C LYS A 161 10.88 20.24 25.09
N ASN A 162 10.20 19.25 25.67
CA ASN A 162 9.93 17.99 25.00
C ASN A 162 8.87 18.21 23.91
N PHE A 163 9.26 18.05 22.64
CA PHE A 163 8.32 17.96 21.53
C PHE A 163 7.82 16.52 21.42
N LYS A 164 6.59 16.25 21.86
CA LYS A 164 5.87 15.00 21.55
C LYS A 164 5.39 15.08 20.11
N VAL A 165 5.95 14.26 19.23
CA VAL A 165 5.37 13.99 17.91
C VAL A 165 4.19 13.03 18.11
N LYS A 166 2.98 13.50 17.83
CA LYS A 166 1.79 12.64 17.69
C LYS A 166 1.97 11.80 16.42
N ALA A 167 2.06 10.48 16.58
CA ALA A 167 1.78 9.55 15.49
C ALA A 167 0.27 9.61 15.22
N GLN A 168 -0.11 9.94 13.98
CA GLN A 168 -1.49 9.83 13.51
C GLN A 168 -1.74 8.38 13.12
N SER A 169 -2.82 7.83 13.68
CA SER A 169 -3.56 6.66 13.20
C SER A 169 -4.31 6.99 11.92
#